data_AF-A0A2T0MWI5-F1
#
_entry.id   AF-A0A2T0MWI5-F1
#
_cell.length_a   1.000
_cell.length_b   1.000
_cell.length_c   1.000
_cell.angle_alpha   90.00
_cell.angle_beta   90.00
_cell.angle_gamma   90.00
#
_symmetry.space_group_name_H-M   'P 1'
#
loop_
_entity.id
_entity.type
_entity.pdbx_description
1 polymer ?
#
loop_
_entity_poly.entity_id
_entity_poly.type
_entity_poly.pdbx_seq_one_letter_code
_entity_poly.pdbx_strand_id
1 'polypeptide(L)'
;MATGTSAVVVQPMGDWDPWLGLPIFSLLFGIGFALLLDSAARRVPRPRLVLLRRLGTLLAIGLVHMLLWPGEILTDYAVVGLVILLPSTWLPRWAMAGLAAALIPTALIFGGGGPLLIAGLFLLGSALVRYGVIEQFDRSTRGPLLLGLLFAASLACTLWAQAGMRAAGATTHLSSLSSLADLLLVGVYVCGLLLLLRTPLRPALRFLFAPLGQMALTNYLTATLLVLAADHILGLPIGQSLTTAYWTAGAILTTQWLFCTLWLRHYRQGPIEWLWRWATWTHRPPLARARTS
;
A
#
# COMPACT_ATOMS: atom_id res chain seq x y z
N MET A 1 -6.56 -14.88 46.40
CA MET A 1 -5.40 -14.20 45.81
C MET A 1 -5.62 -14.13 44.31
N ALA A 2 -5.99 -12.96 43.80
CA ALA A 2 -6.14 -12.71 42.37
C ALA A 2 -4.76 -12.34 41.81
N THR A 3 -4.17 -13.22 41.00
CA THR A 3 -3.03 -12.87 40.16
C THR A 3 -3.58 -12.30 38.87
N GLY A 4 -3.56 -10.96 38.79
CA GLY A 4 -3.82 -10.22 37.57
C GLY A 4 -2.74 -10.55 36.54
N THR A 5 -3.06 -11.46 35.62
CA THR A 5 -2.41 -11.52 34.32
C THR A 5 -2.86 -10.28 33.56
N SER A 6 -2.03 -9.24 33.63
CA SER A 6 -2.08 -8.13 32.69
C SER A 6 -2.28 -8.69 31.29
N ALA A 7 -3.40 -8.31 30.68
CA ALA A 7 -3.70 -8.54 29.28
C ALA A 7 -2.62 -7.84 28.44
N VAL A 8 -1.47 -8.50 28.30
CA VAL A 8 -0.60 -8.27 27.16
C VAL A 8 -1.46 -8.71 25.99
N VAL A 9 -1.96 -7.72 25.24
CA VAL A 9 -2.53 -7.91 23.91
C VAL A 9 -1.42 -8.57 23.10
N VAL A 10 -1.35 -9.89 23.16
CA VAL A 10 -0.59 -10.68 22.21
C VAL A 10 -1.29 -10.39 20.89
N GLN A 11 -0.58 -9.67 20.01
CA GLN A 11 -1.01 -9.49 18.63
C GLN A 11 -1.50 -10.87 18.14
N PRO A 12 -2.72 -10.98 17.60
CA PRO A 12 -3.34 -12.29 17.35
C PRO A 12 -2.47 -13.21 16.52
N MET A 13 -1.56 -12.66 15.73
CA MET A 13 -0.55 -13.40 15.00
C MET A 13 0.81 -13.00 15.67
N GLY A 14 1.82 -13.87 15.77
CA GLY A 14 3.09 -13.67 16.53
C GLY A 14 4.09 -12.55 16.11
N ASP A 15 5.41 -12.78 16.21
CA ASP A 15 6.46 -11.79 15.88
C ASP A 15 6.67 -11.60 14.36
N TRP A 16 5.64 -11.27 13.59
CA TRP A 16 5.81 -10.91 12.16
C TRP A 16 6.26 -9.46 12.11
N ASP A 17 7.31 -9.23 11.31
CA ASP A 17 7.65 -7.91 10.82
C ASP A 17 6.37 -7.30 10.21
N PRO A 18 5.86 -6.16 10.73
CA PRO A 18 4.64 -5.48 10.25
C PRO A 18 4.62 -5.09 8.76
N TRP A 19 5.66 -5.46 8.00
CA TRP A 19 6.09 -4.83 6.77
C TRP A 19 5.91 -5.66 5.49
N LEU A 20 5.48 -6.93 5.60
CA LEU A 20 5.39 -7.90 4.49
C LEU A 20 4.50 -7.47 3.29
N GLY A 21 3.61 -6.48 3.46
CA GLY A 21 2.77 -5.92 2.39
C GLY A 21 2.94 -4.41 2.12
N LEU A 22 3.74 -3.71 2.93
CA LEU A 22 3.84 -2.25 2.92
C LEU A 22 4.56 -1.63 1.71
N PRO A 23 5.55 -2.29 1.06
CA PRO A 23 6.33 -1.62 0.02
C PRO A 23 5.52 -1.27 -1.22
N ILE A 24 4.59 -2.15 -1.65
CA ILE A 24 3.77 -1.88 -2.83
C ILE A 24 2.79 -0.73 -2.59
N PHE A 25 2.11 -0.74 -1.44
CA PHE A 25 1.20 0.34 -1.08
C PHE A 25 1.94 1.66 -0.88
N SER A 26 3.15 1.61 -0.33
CA SER A 26 3.97 2.81 -0.14
C SER A 26 4.40 3.42 -1.48
N LEU A 27 4.89 2.59 -2.40
CA LEU A 27 5.25 3.03 -3.73
C LEU A 27 4.05 3.62 -4.48
N LEU A 28 2.90 2.93 -4.44
CA LEU A 28 1.66 3.37 -5.09
C LEU A 28 1.11 4.66 -4.47
N PHE A 29 1.27 4.86 -3.16
CA PHE A 29 0.89 6.11 -2.51
C PHE A 29 1.71 7.28 -3.05
N GLY A 30 3.03 7.11 -3.18
CA GLY A 30 3.93 8.09 -3.80
C GLY A 30 3.55 8.43 -5.24
N ILE A 31 3.25 7.41 -6.05
CA ILE A 31 2.76 7.57 -7.43
C ILE A 31 1.44 8.36 -7.45
N GLY A 32 0.45 7.92 -6.67
CA GLY A 32 -0.87 8.56 -6.61
C GLY A 32 -0.82 10.00 -6.11
N PHE A 33 0.12 10.31 -5.21
CA PHE A 33 0.38 11.67 -4.74
C PHE A 33 0.92 12.57 -5.85
N ALA A 34 1.92 12.11 -6.62
CA ALA A 34 2.47 12.87 -7.74
C ALA A 34 1.44 13.12 -8.83
N LEU A 35 0.67 12.09 -9.21
CA LEU A 35 -0.42 12.23 -10.19
C LEU A 35 -1.49 13.20 -9.72
N LEU A 36 -1.79 13.21 -8.42
CA LEU A 36 -2.74 14.18 -7.84
C LEU A 36 -2.19 15.60 -7.86
N LEU A 37 -0.90 15.80 -7.55
CA LEU A 37 -0.24 17.10 -7.65
C LEU A 37 -0.37 17.67 -9.07
N ASP A 38 -0.07 16.86 -10.09
CA ASP A 38 -0.17 17.27 -11.49
C ASP A 38 -1.62 17.58 -11.89
N SER A 39 -2.57 16.76 -11.43
CA SER A 39 -4.00 16.99 -11.65
C SER A 39 -4.50 18.27 -10.98
N ALA A 40 -4.04 18.55 -9.76
CA ALA A 40 -4.41 19.74 -9.01
C ALA A 40 -3.78 21.01 -9.59
N ALA A 41 -2.52 20.94 -10.05
CA ALA A 41 -1.84 22.07 -10.67
C ALA A 41 -2.55 22.58 -11.93
N ARG A 42 -3.29 21.70 -12.63
CA ARG A 42 -4.11 22.05 -13.80
C ARG A 42 -5.50 22.61 -13.45
N ARG A 43 -5.95 22.51 -12.20
CA ARG A 43 -7.34 22.82 -11.79
C ARG A 43 -7.47 23.96 -10.79
N VAL A 44 -6.48 24.14 -9.93
CA VAL A 44 -6.54 25.11 -8.82
C VAL A 44 -5.23 25.88 -8.68
N PRO A 45 -5.28 27.14 -8.21
CA PRO A 45 -4.09 27.98 -8.06
C PRO A 45 -3.14 27.48 -6.95
N ARG A 46 -3.66 26.76 -5.94
CA ARG A 46 -2.87 26.26 -4.79
C ARG A 46 -2.92 24.73 -4.69
N PRO A 47 -2.23 23.98 -5.57
CA PRO A 47 -2.32 22.52 -5.61
C PRO A 47 -1.79 21.84 -4.34
N ARG A 48 -0.77 22.42 -3.70
CA ARG A 48 -0.21 21.89 -2.44
C ARG A 48 -1.20 21.93 -1.27
N LEU A 49 -2.13 22.89 -1.27
CA LEU A 49 -3.18 22.95 -0.24
C LEU A 49 -4.16 21.77 -0.38
N VAL A 50 -4.44 21.32 -1.60
CA VAL A 50 -5.25 20.12 -1.85
C VAL A 50 -4.56 18.89 -1.27
N LEU A 51 -3.24 18.78 -1.47
CA LEU A 51 -2.44 17.67 -0.92
C LEU A 51 -2.40 17.72 0.62
N LEU A 52 -2.22 18.90 1.21
CA LEU A 52 -2.26 19.10 2.66
C LEU A 52 -3.60 18.66 3.25
N ARG A 53 -4.73 19.10 2.66
CA ARG A 53 -6.07 18.68 3.11
C ARG A 53 -6.28 17.18 2.96
N ARG A 54 -5.79 16.58 1.86
CA ARG A 54 -5.88 15.13 1.63
C ARG A 54 -5.12 14.33 2.68
N LEU A 55 -3.91 14.76 3.01
CA LEU A 55 -3.08 14.12 4.04
C LEU A 55 -3.66 14.36 5.44
N GLY A 56 -4.13 15.56 5.75
CA GLY A 56 -4.77 15.87 7.03
C GLY A 56 -6.08 15.09 7.26
N THR A 57 -6.89 14.91 6.21
CA THR A 57 -8.10 14.08 6.28
C THR A 57 -7.77 12.60 6.41
N LEU A 58 -6.73 12.12 5.73
CA LEU A 58 -6.24 10.76 5.90
C LEU A 58 -5.71 10.53 7.32
N LEU A 59 -4.98 11.49 7.88
CA LEU A 59 -4.50 11.45 9.27
C LEU A 59 -5.66 11.39 10.26
N ALA A 60 -6.70 12.21 10.07
CA ALA A 60 -7.88 12.19 10.93
C ALA A 60 -8.59 10.83 10.88
N ILE A 61 -8.74 10.24 9.69
CA ILE A 61 -9.32 8.90 9.53
C ILE A 61 -8.43 7.85 10.21
N GLY A 62 -7.11 7.91 10.03
CA GLY A 62 -6.14 7.01 10.66
C GLY A 62 -6.18 7.07 12.18
N LEU A 63 -6.21 8.27 12.77
CA LEU A 63 -6.31 8.46 14.21
C LEU A 63 -7.59 7.87 14.81
N VAL A 64 -8.73 8.02 14.11
CA VAL A 64 -9.98 7.36 14.51
C VAL A 64 -9.86 5.84 14.36
N HIS A 65 -9.25 5.38 13.28
CA HIS A 65 -9.06 3.96 13.01
C HIS A 65 -8.12 3.27 14.00
N MET A 66 -7.14 3.99 14.53
CA MET A 66 -6.19 3.49 15.53
C MET A 66 -6.88 3.04 16.82
N LEU A 67 -8.08 3.58 17.12
CA LEU A 67 -8.92 3.13 18.24
C LEU A 67 -9.45 1.70 18.05
N LEU A 68 -9.59 1.25 16.79
CA LEU A 68 -10.04 -0.09 16.44
C LEU A 68 -8.86 -1.06 16.28
N TRP A 69 -7.75 -0.59 15.68
CA TRP A 69 -6.57 -1.41 15.42
C TRP A 69 -5.28 -0.61 15.68
N PRO A 70 -4.58 -0.88 16.80
CA PRO A 70 -3.29 -0.27 17.08
C PRO A 70 -2.23 -0.67 16.02
N GLY A 71 -1.42 0.29 15.58
CA GLY A 71 -0.40 0.05 14.54
C GLY A 71 -0.94 0.04 13.11
N GLU A 72 -2.03 0.76 12.87
CA GLU A 72 -2.60 0.93 11.53
C GLU A 72 -1.76 1.85 10.63
N ILE A 73 -1.82 1.62 9.32
CA ILE A 73 -0.85 2.19 8.37
C ILE A 73 -1.22 3.60 7.86
N LEU A 74 -2.48 4.02 7.95
CA LEU A 74 -2.93 5.32 7.41
C LEU A 74 -2.28 6.47 8.17
N THR A 75 -2.15 6.36 9.49
CA THR A 75 -1.47 7.35 10.33
C THR A 75 -0.02 7.49 9.91
N ASP A 76 0.71 6.39 9.76
CA ASP A 76 2.10 6.40 9.29
C ASP A 76 2.22 7.01 7.90
N TYR A 77 1.35 6.61 6.96
CA TYR A 77 1.34 7.16 5.61
C TYR A 77 1.00 8.64 5.57
N ALA A 78 0.07 9.09 6.42
CA ALA A 78 -0.31 10.49 6.49
C ALA A 78 0.81 11.34 7.10
N VAL A 79 1.47 10.86 8.15
CA VAL A 79 2.59 11.55 8.81
C VAL A 79 3.79 11.62 7.87
N VAL A 80 4.23 10.49 7.31
CA VAL A 80 5.35 10.45 6.34
C VAL A 80 4.99 11.28 5.10
N GLY A 81 3.75 11.21 4.64
CA GLY A 81 3.24 12.03 3.56
C GLY A 81 3.33 13.53 3.84
N LEU A 82 3.02 13.95 5.07
CA LEU A 82 3.04 15.35 5.49
C LEU A 82 4.47 15.87 5.69
N VAL A 83 5.34 15.07 6.29
CA VAL A 83 6.69 15.47 6.71
C VAL A 83 7.71 15.32 5.58
N ILE A 84 7.56 14.31 4.72
CA ILE A 84 8.53 14.01 3.65
C ILE A 84 7.95 14.35 2.28
N LEU A 85 6.81 13.75 1.95
CA LEU A 85 6.31 13.78 0.58
C LEU A 85 5.78 15.17 0.19
N LEU A 86 5.12 15.89 1.10
CA LEU A 86 4.68 17.26 0.84
C LEU A 86 5.87 18.21 0.63
N PRO A 87 6.88 18.29 1.53
CA PRO A 87 8.15 19.00 1.29
C PRO A 87 8.90 18.59 0.02
N SER A 88 8.80 17.32 -0.39
CA SER A 88 9.41 16.87 -1.64
C SER A 88 8.86 17.57 -2.89
N THR A 89 7.65 18.15 -2.83
CA THR A 89 7.04 18.85 -3.98
C THR A 89 7.76 20.13 -4.38
N TRP A 90 8.63 20.66 -3.53
CA TRP A 90 9.49 21.81 -3.83
C TRP A 90 10.87 21.40 -4.37
N LEU A 91 11.23 20.12 -4.24
CA LEU A 91 12.53 19.62 -4.68
C LEU A 91 12.53 19.33 -6.20
N PRO A 92 13.69 19.49 -6.86
CA PRO A 92 13.86 19.02 -8.24
C PRO A 92 13.84 17.50 -8.30
N ARG A 93 13.45 16.94 -9.46
CA ARG A 93 13.29 15.48 -9.67
C ARG A 93 14.53 14.66 -9.30
N TRP A 94 15.73 15.19 -9.57
CA TRP A 94 16.99 14.51 -9.24
C TRP A 94 17.24 14.43 -7.74
N ALA A 95 16.88 15.47 -6.98
CA ALA A 95 17.07 15.48 -5.53
C ALA A 95 16.08 14.52 -4.85
N MET A 96 14.85 14.41 -5.37
CA MET A 96 13.90 13.40 -4.91
C MET A 96 14.40 11.98 -5.18
N ALA A 97 14.93 11.72 -6.38
CA ALA A 97 15.50 10.42 -6.72
C ALA A 97 16.75 10.10 -5.88
N GLY A 98 17.63 11.08 -5.66
CA GLY A 98 18.80 10.94 -4.79
C GLY A 98 18.41 10.65 -3.34
N LEU A 99 17.39 11.34 -2.82
CA LEU A 99 16.89 11.10 -1.46
C LEU A 99 16.25 9.71 -1.35
N ALA A 100 15.46 9.27 -2.34
CA ALA A 100 14.94 7.90 -2.37
C ALA A 100 16.08 6.85 -2.39
N ALA A 101 17.09 7.07 -3.23
CA ALA A 101 18.27 6.21 -3.35
C ALA A 101 19.13 6.18 -2.10
N ALA A 102 19.10 7.22 -1.25
CA ALA A 102 19.77 7.24 0.05
C ALA A 102 18.91 6.59 1.15
N LEU A 103 17.62 6.91 1.21
CA LEU A 103 16.73 6.47 2.29
C LEU A 103 16.44 4.96 2.24
N ILE A 104 16.27 4.38 1.04
CA ILE A 104 15.95 2.95 0.91
C ILE A 104 17.10 2.08 1.45
N PRO A 105 18.36 2.22 0.99
CA PRO A 105 19.47 1.45 1.56
C PRO A 105 19.68 1.74 3.05
N THR A 106 19.54 2.99 3.49
CA THR A 106 19.66 3.35 4.91
C THR A 106 18.62 2.61 5.75
N ALA A 107 17.36 2.53 5.30
CA ALA A 107 16.31 1.78 5.98
C ALA A 107 16.60 0.28 6.05
N LEU A 108 17.16 -0.29 4.98
CA LEU A 108 17.54 -1.71 4.94
C LEU A 108 18.72 -2.02 5.88
N ILE A 109 19.71 -1.14 5.96
CA ILE A 109 20.92 -1.35 6.78
C ILE A 109 20.62 -1.16 8.27
N PHE A 110 19.90 -0.10 8.64
CA PHE A 110 19.78 0.33 10.05
C PHE A 110 18.46 -0.07 10.72
N GLY A 111 17.41 -0.38 9.97
CA GLY A 111 16.06 -0.51 10.54
C GLY A 111 15.25 -1.72 10.09
N GLY A 112 15.71 -2.50 9.10
CA GLY A 112 14.93 -3.63 8.57
C GLY A 112 13.54 -3.23 8.03
N GLY A 113 13.34 -1.96 7.65
CA GLY A 113 12.03 -1.44 7.24
C GLY A 113 11.64 -0.16 7.96
N GLY A 114 10.35 0.00 8.24
CA GLY A 114 9.84 1.13 9.03
C GLY A 114 9.42 2.37 8.22
N PRO A 115 9.11 3.47 8.93
CA PRO A 115 8.75 4.76 8.34
C PRO A 115 9.80 5.31 7.38
N LEU A 116 11.08 4.97 7.58
CA LEU A 116 12.17 5.38 6.69
C LEU A 116 12.07 4.70 5.31
N LEU A 117 11.71 3.41 5.28
CA LEU A 117 11.45 2.70 4.03
C LEU A 117 10.19 3.23 3.34
N ILE A 118 9.13 3.51 4.10
CA ILE A 118 7.92 4.19 3.58
C ILE A 118 8.31 5.50 2.91
N ALA A 119 9.09 6.34 3.59
CA ALA A 119 9.54 7.63 3.07
C ALA A 119 10.35 7.48 1.77
N GLY A 120 11.30 6.53 1.74
CA GLY A 120 12.07 6.22 0.54
C GLY A 120 11.20 5.76 -0.64
N LEU A 121 10.22 4.91 -0.40
CA LEU A 121 9.32 4.39 -1.44
C LEU A 121 8.29 5.40 -1.90
N PHE A 122 7.80 6.27 -1.01
CA PHE A 122 6.94 7.41 -1.37
C PHE A 122 7.68 8.34 -2.34
N LEU A 123 8.93 8.67 -2.04
CA LEU A 123 9.77 9.51 -2.89
C LEU A 123 10.11 8.81 -4.20
N LEU A 124 10.44 7.52 -4.17
CA LEU A 124 10.69 6.72 -5.38
C LEU A 124 9.46 6.73 -6.28
N GLY A 125 8.27 6.45 -5.73
CA GLY A 125 7.01 6.46 -6.47
C GLY A 125 6.72 7.83 -7.09
N SER A 126 6.92 8.91 -6.34
CA SER A 126 6.76 10.26 -6.89
C SER A 126 7.83 10.61 -7.94
N ALA A 127 9.06 10.12 -7.81
CA ALA A 127 10.12 10.33 -8.78
C ALA A 127 9.80 9.60 -10.09
N LEU A 128 9.33 8.35 -10.04
CA LEU A 128 8.95 7.57 -11.22
C LEU A 128 7.92 8.30 -12.11
N VAL A 129 6.93 8.96 -11.49
CA VAL A 129 5.95 9.80 -12.20
C VAL A 129 6.64 11.01 -12.85
N ARG A 130 7.48 11.74 -12.09
CA ARG A 130 8.16 12.96 -12.58
C ARG A 130 9.20 12.69 -13.67
N TYR A 131 9.72 11.47 -13.74
CA TYR A 131 10.64 11.03 -14.81
C TYR A 131 9.91 10.44 -16.02
N GLY A 132 8.59 10.29 -15.97
CA GLY A 132 7.81 9.73 -17.08
C GLY A 132 7.99 8.21 -17.25
N VAL A 133 8.43 7.51 -16.21
CA VAL A 133 8.76 6.07 -16.30
C VAL A 133 7.48 5.24 -16.49
N ILE A 134 6.36 5.69 -15.93
CA ILE A 134 5.07 5.01 -16.05
C ILE A 134 4.61 5.00 -17.51
N GLU A 135 4.72 6.14 -18.21
CA GLU A 135 4.40 6.29 -19.61
C GLU A 135 5.33 5.45 -20.50
N GLN A 136 6.59 5.30 -20.10
CA GLN A 136 7.56 4.45 -20.79
C GLN A 136 7.19 2.96 -20.67
N PHE A 137 6.72 2.53 -19.49
CA PHE A 137 6.24 1.17 -19.24
C PHE A 137 4.95 0.83 -19.99
N ASP A 138 4.15 1.81 -20.39
CA ASP A 138 3.01 1.57 -21.28
C ASP A 138 3.46 1.34 -22.73
N ARG A 139 4.57 1.94 -23.17
CA ARG A 139 5.06 1.84 -24.56
C ARG A 139 5.85 0.57 -24.87
N SER A 140 6.51 -0.06 -23.90
CA SER A 140 7.41 -1.20 -24.15
C SER A 140 7.18 -2.38 -23.22
N THR A 141 7.08 -3.60 -23.76
CA THR A 141 7.03 -4.85 -22.98
C THR A 141 8.42 -5.25 -22.46
N ARG A 142 9.48 -4.86 -23.18
CA ARG A 142 10.86 -5.29 -22.87
C ARG A 142 11.36 -4.69 -21.55
N GLY A 143 10.99 -3.45 -21.25
CA GLY A 143 11.39 -2.77 -20.01
C GLY A 143 10.91 -3.51 -18.75
N PRO A 144 9.58 -3.69 -18.57
CA PRO A 144 9.04 -4.44 -17.44
C PRO A 144 9.51 -5.90 -17.40
N LEU A 145 9.75 -6.54 -18.56
CA LEU A 145 10.28 -7.90 -18.61
C LEU A 145 11.71 -7.99 -18.05
N LEU A 146 12.64 -7.16 -18.56
CA LEU A 146 14.03 -7.19 -18.11
C LEU A 146 14.14 -6.80 -16.64
N LEU A 147 13.38 -5.79 -16.21
CA LEU A 147 13.36 -5.35 -14.82
C LEU A 147 12.74 -6.42 -13.90
N GLY A 148 11.67 -7.08 -14.33
CA GLY A 148 11.05 -8.18 -13.59
C GLY A 148 11.97 -9.39 -13.46
N LEU A 149 12.71 -9.74 -14.52
CA LEU A 149 13.71 -10.81 -14.48
C LEU A 149 14.88 -10.45 -13.54
N LEU A 150 15.34 -9.20 -13.58
CA LEU A 150 16.37 -8.71 -12.65
C LEU A 150 15.89 -8.83 -11.20
N PHE A 151 14.69 -8.33 -10.89
CA PHE A 151 14.12 -8.45 -9.54
C PHE A 151 13.94 -9.91 -9.11
N ALA A 152 13.49 -10.80 -10.01
CA ALA A 152 13.31 -12.22 -9.70
C ALA A 152 14.65 -12.92 -9.44
N ALA A 153 15.68 -12.62 -10.23
CA ALA A 153 17.03 -13.15 -10.03
C ALA A 153 17.64 -12.63 -8.71
N SER A 154 17.50 -11.34 -8.43
CA SER A 154 17.94 -10.75 -7.16
C SER A 154 17.19 -11.37 -5.97
N LEU A 155 15.87 -11.55 -6.07
CA LEU A 155 15.06 -12.18 -5.04
C LEU A 155 15.52 -13.62 -4.77
N ALA A 156 15.74 -14.42 -5.81
CA ALA A 156 16.23 -15.78 -5.67
C ALA A 156 17.60 -15.82 -4.98
N CYS A 157 18.50 -14.90 -5.33
CA CYS A 157 19.81 -14.76 -4.67
C CYS A 157 19.67 -14.39 -3.19
N THR A 158 18.79 -13.43 -2.86
CA THR A 158 18.54 -13.01 -1.47
C THR A 158 17.94 -14.14 -0.64
N LEU A 159 16.96 -14.88 -1.16
CA LEU A 159 16.36 -16.03 -0.47
C LEU A 159 17.37 -17.16 -0.27
N TRP A 160 18.24 -17.41 -1.26
CA TRP A 160 19.31 -18.39 -1.13
C TRP A 160 20.32 -18.00 -0.05
N ALA A 161 20.77 -16.73 -0.02
CA ALA A 161 21.64 -16.22 1.02
C ALA A 161 20.99 -16.31 2.41
N GLN A 162 19.71 -15.98 2.51
CA GLN A 162 18.93 -16.08 3.75
C GLN A 162 18.84 -17.53 4.25
N ALA A 163 18.62 -18.49 3.34
CA ALA A 163 18.61 -19.92 3.68
C ALA A 163 19.99 -20.38 4.19
N GLY A 164 21.08 -19.94 3.54
CA GLY A 164 22.44 -20.23 3.98
C GLY A 164 22.76 -19.68 5.37
N MET A 165 22.35 -18.43 5.66
CA MET A 165 22.55 -17.81 6.97
C MET A 165 21.76 -18.51 8.08
N ARG A 166 20.50 -18.88 7.79
CA ARG A 166 19.68 -19.68 8.72
C ARG A 166 20.31 -21.04 9.02
N ALA A 167 20.84 -21.71 7.99
CA ALA A 167 21.53 -22.99 8.16
C ALA A 167 22.82 -22.87 9.00
N ALA A 168 23.53 -21.74 8.88
CA ALA A 168 24.71 -21.44 9.67
C ALA A 168 24.40 -20.96 11.11
N GLY A 169 23.13 -20.83 11.48
CA GLY A 169 22.71 -20.28 12.78
C GLY A 169 22.98 -18.77 12.93
N ALA A 170 23.28 -18.07 11.84
CA ALA A 170 23.53 -16.63 11.86
C ALA A 170 22.21 -15.85 11.90
N THR A 171 22.02 -15.08 12.97
CA THR A 171 20.84 -14.22 13.17
C THR A 171 21.10 -12.76 12.82
N THR A 172 22.36 -12.36 12.70
CA THR A 172 22.78 -11.02 12.29
C THR A 172 22.32 -10.73 10.86
N HIS A 173 21.75 -9.54 10.61
CA HIS A 173 21.26 -9.08 9.30
C HIS A 173 20.09 -9.86 8.67
N LEU A 174 19.52 -10.86 9.36
CA LEU A 174 18.42 -11.66 8.80
C LEU A 174 17.16 -10.82 8.54
N SER A 175 16.90 -9.82 9.38
CA SER A 175 15.81 -8.85 9.18
C SER A 175 16.03 -8.01 7.92
N SER A 176 17.21 -7.39 7.76
CA SER A 176 17.58 -6.61 6.57
C SER A 176 17.43 -7.38 5.26
N LEU A 177 17.84 -8.66 5.24
CA LEU A 177 17.69 -9.55 4.08
C LEU A 177 16.22 -9.88 3.80
N SER A 178 15.40 -10.03 4.85
CA SER A 178 13.96 -10.26 4.71
C SER A 178 13.28 -9.02 4.10
N SER A 179 13.56 -7.83 4.59
CA SER A 179 13.01 -6.58 4.05
C SER A 179 13.45 -6.32 2.59
N LEU A 180 14.69 -6.69 2.26
CA LEU A 180 15.18 -6.64 0.88
C LEU A 180 14.41 -7.63 0.00
N ALA A 181 14.20 -8.87 0.47
CA ALA A 181 13.41 -9.86 -0.26
C ALA A 181 11.98 -9.36 -0.50
N ASP A 182 11.33 -8.73 0.49
CA ASP A 182 9.99 -8.16 0.35
C ASP A 182 9.95 -7.05 -0.70
N LEU A 183 10.95 -6.15 -0.70
CA LEU A 183 11.06 -5.09 -1.69
C LEU A 183 11.26 -5.64 -3.11
N LEU A 184 12.12 -6.65 -3.27
CA LEU A 184 12.37 -7.31 -4.55
C LEU A 184 11.13 -8.05 -5.05
N LEU A 185 10.42 -8.73 -4.15
CA LEU A 185 9.15 -9.40 -4.44
C LEU A 185 8.09 -8.43 -4.96
N VAL A 186 8.00 -7.22 -4.40
CA VAL A 186 7.14 -6.16 -4.93
C VAL A 186 7.54 -5.76 -6.35
N GLY A 187 8.85 -5.65 -6.63
CA GLY A 187 9.36 -5.42 -7.98
C GLY A 187 8.92 -6.51 -8.97
N VAL A 188 9.00 -7.78 -8.56
CA VAL A 188 8.50 -8.93 -9.34
C VAL A 188 7.00 -8.83 -9.57
N TYR A 189 6.20 -8.56 -8.52
CA TYR A 189 4.74 -8.45 -8.65
C TYR A 189 4.31 -7.31 -9.57
N VAL A 190 4.90 -6.12 -9.43
CA VAL A 190 4.57 -4.96 -10.27
C VAL A 190 4.91 -5.26 -11.73
N CYS A 191 6.13 -5.75 -12.02
CA CYS A 191 6.53 -6.07 -13.38
C CYS A 191 5.68 -7.20 -13.97
N GLY A 192 5.44 -8.27 -13.20
CA GLY A 192 4.60 -9.40 -13.58
C GLY A 192 3.18 -8.96 -13.91
N LEU A 193 2.55 -8.12 -13.07
CA LEU A 193 1.21 -7.59 -13.32
C LEU A 193 1.17 -6.71 -14.58
N LEU A 194 2.16 -5.84 -14.78
CA LEU A 194 2.26 -5.01 -16.00
C LEU A 194 2.35 -5.86 -17.27
N LEU A 195 3.12 -6.95 -17.24
CA LEU A 195 3.22 -7.90 -18.35
C LEU A 195 1.92 -8.68 -18.54
N LEU A 196 1.30 -9.16 -17.46
CA LEU A 196 0.06 -9.92 -17.51
C LEU A 196 -1.09 -9.07 -18.06
N LEU A 197 -1.13 -7.77 -17.76
CA LEU A 197 -2.07 -6.81 -18.34
C LEU A 197 -1.88 -6.58 -19.86
N ARG A 198 -0.79 -7.07 -20.46
CA ARG A 198 -0.58 -7.08 -21.92
C ARG A 198 -1.05 -8.37 -22.61
N THR A 199 -1.47 -9.38 -21.83
CA THR A 199 -1.97 -10.67 -22.33
C THR A 199 -3.50 -10.66 -22.46
N PRO A 200 -4.13 -11.68 -23.09
CA PRO A 200 -5.59 -11.80 -23.13
C PRO A 200 -6.27 -11.89 -21.74
N LEU A 201 -5.51 -12.07 -20.65
CA LEU A 201 -6.02 -12.07 -19.28
C LEU A 201 -6.41 -10.68 -18.76
N ARG A 202 -6.06 -9.61 -19.49
CA ARG A 202 -6.35 -8.21 -19.12
C ARG A 202 -7.80 -7.96 -18.69
N PRO A 203 -8.84 -8.42 -19.41
CA PRO A 203 -10.23 -8.18 -19.01
C PRO A 203 -10.58 -8.88 -17.69
N ALA A 204 -10.11 -10.12 -17.48
CA ALA A 204 -10.34 -10.88 -16.26
C ALA A 204 -9.66 -10.22 -15.05
N LEU A 205 -8.40 -9.81 -15.19
CA LEU A 205 -7.67 -9.07 -14.14
C LEU A 205 -8.36 -7.75 -13.78
N ARG A 206 -8.84 -7.01 -14.80
CA ARG A 206 -9.56 -5.76 -14.58
C ARG A 206 -10.88 -6.01 -13.85
N PHE A 207 -11.61 -7.05 -14.19
CA PHE A 207 -12.84 -7.44 -13.52
C PHE A 207 -12.61 -7.77 -12.04
N LEU A 208 -11.51 -8.46 -11.71
CA LEU A 208 -11.18 -8.82 -10.34
C LEU A 208 -10.66 -7.62 -9.53
N PHE A 209 -9.65 -6.90 -10.05
CA PHE A 209 -8.92 -5.91 -9.26
C PHE A 209 -9.46 -4.48 -9.36
N ALA A 210 -10.07 -4.08 -10.48
CA ALA A 210 -10.50 -2.69 -10.65
C ALA A 210 -11.59 -2.24 -9.65
N PRO A 211 -12.59 -3.07 -9.28
CA PRO A 211 -13.56 -2.69 -8.26
C PRO A 211 -12.90 -2.49 -6.89
N LEU A 212 -12.01 -3.41 -6.50
CA LEU A 212 -11.30 -3.36 -5.22
C LEU A 212 -10.38 -2.12 -5.12
N GLY A 213 -9.66 -1.80 -6.20
CA GLY A 213 -8.77 -0.64 -6.25
C GLY A 213 -9.49 0.71 -6.30
N GLN A 214 -10.70 0.77 -6.88
CA GLN A 214 -11.52 2.01 -6.89
C GLN A 214 -12.09 2.37 -5.51
N MET A 215 -12.13 1.40 -4.59
CA MET A 215 -12.67 1.53 -3.25
C MET A 215 -11.62 1.14 -2.19
N ALA A 216 -10.35 1.45 -2.44
CA ALA A 216 -9.24 0.99 -1.61
C ALA A 216 -9.32 1.45 -0.13
N LEU A 217 -9.77 2.67 0.14
CA LEU A 217 -9.89 3.20 1.51
C LEU A 217 -11.10 2.58 2.22
N THR A 218 -12.22 2.41 1.51
CA THR A 218 -13.38 1.68 2.02
C THR A 218 -13.01 0.22 2.31
N ASN A 219 -12.27 -0.43 1.42
CA ASN A 219 -11.83 -1.82 1.59
C ASN A 219 -10.83 -1.97 2.73
N TYR A 220 -9.93 -1.00 2.92
CA TYR A 220 -9.01 -1.02 4.05
C TYR A 220 -9.78 -0.97 5.38
N LEU A 221 -10.64 0.02 5.57
CA LEU A 221 -11.38 0.19 6.83
C LEU A 221 -12.38 -0.95 7.07
N THR A 222 -13.07 -1.40 6.02
CA THR A 222 -14.01 -2.53 6.15
C THR A 222 -13.28 -3.85 6.35
N ALA A 223 -12.06 -4.04 5.82
CA ALA A 223 -11.28 -5.24 6.07
C ALA A 223 -10.96 -5.39 7.55
N THR A 224 -10.48 -4.32 8.21
CA THR A 224 -10.24 -4.34 9.65
C THR A 224 -11.50 -4.70 10.44
N LEU A 225 -12.64 -4.09 10.09
CA LEU A 225 -13.92 -4.41 10.73
C LEU A 225 -14.35 -5.86 10.52
N LEU A 226 -14.15 -6.39 9.30
CA LEU A 226 -14.50 -7.77 8.96
C LEU A 226 -13.58 -8.78 9.64
N VAL A 227 -12.28 -8.48 9.78
CA VAL A 227 -11.33 -9.30 10.54
C VAL A 227 -11.70 -9.32 12.02
N LEU A 228 -11.96 -8.14 12.61
CA LEU A 228 -12.39 -8.05 14.01
C LEU A 228 -13.73 -8.76 14.25
N ALA A 229 -14.67 -8.66 13.31
CA ALA A 229 -15.93 -9.39 13.38
C ALA A 229 -15.72 -10.91 13.26
N ALA A 230 -14.86 -11.36 12.35
CA ALA A 230 -14.55 -12.77 12.17
C ALA A 230 -13.86 -13.38 13.41
N ASP A 231 -12.95 -12.65 14.03
CA ASP A 231 -12.28 -13.09 15.26
C ASP A 231 -13.22 -13.05 16.47
N HIS A 232 -13.87 -11.90 16.71
CA HIS A 232 -14.62 -11.67 17.95
C HIS A 232 -16.04 -12.23 17.95
N ILE A 233 -16.74 -12.21 16.80
CA ILE A 233 -18.13 -12.67 16.70
C ILE A 233 -18.19 -14.16 16.35
N LEU A 234 -17.36 -14.60 15.39
CA LEU A 234 -17.36 -16.00 14.94
C LEU A 234 -16.37 -16.87 15.72
N GLY A 235 -15.50 -16.27 16.56
CA GLY A 235 -14.51 -17.00 17.35
C GLY A 235 -13.47 -17.74 16.49
N LEU A 236 -13.23 -17.28 15.26
CA LEU A 236 -12.34 -17.96 14.34
C LEU A 236 -10.89 -17.80 14.82
N PRO A 237 -10.11 -18.89 14.97
CA PRO A 237 -8.73 -18.82 15.43
C PRO A 237 -7.78 -18.36 14.30
N ILE A 238 -7.99 -17.15 13.79
CA ILE A 238 -7.22 -16.54 12.69
C ILE A 238 -5.74 -16.46 13.06
N GLY A 239 -5.46 -16.20 14.33
CA GLY A 239 -4.13 -16.11 14.89
C GLY A 239 -3.36 -17.42 15.07
N GLN A 240 -4.07 -18.55 15.19
CA GLN A 240 -3.47 -19.83 15.59
C GLN A 240 -3.35 -20.83 14.43
N SER A 241 -4.06 -20.61 13.33
CA SER A 241 -4.08 -21.53 12.18
C SER A 241 -3.94 -20.76 10.86
N LEU A 242 -2.87 -21.06 10.14
CA LEU A 242 -2.60 -20.46 8.83
C LEU A 242 -3.71 -20.79 7.81
N THR A 243 -4.25 -22.01 7.87
CA THR A 243 -5.36 -22.43 7.00
C THR A 243 -6.62 -21.63 7.30
N THR A 244 -6.95 -21.41 8.58
CA THR A 244 -8.10 -20.59 8.99
C THR A 244 -7.91 -19.14 8.54
N ALA A 245 -6.70 -18.59 8.67
CA ALA A 245 -6.38 -17.25 8.20
C ALA A 245 -6.60 -17.10 6.69
N TYR A 246 -6.11 -18.05 5.87
CA TYR A 246 -6.28 -17.99 4.42
C TYR A 246 -7.74 -18.10 3.97
N TRP A 247 -8.52 -19.02 4.57
CA TRP A 247 -9.94 -19.13 4.25
C TRP A 247 -10.73 -17.89 4.66
N THR A 248 -10.43 -17.33 5.83
CA THR A 248 -11.07 -16.10 6.32
C THR A 248 -10.72 -14.92 5.42
N ALA A 249 -9.44 -14.74 5.07
CA ALA A 249 -9.00 -13.70 4.13
C ALA A 249 -9.66 -13.86 2.76
N GLY A 250 -9.75 -15.09 2.24
CA GLY A 250 -10.46 -15.39 1.00
C GLY A 250 -11.94 -14.99 1.05
N ALA A 251 -12.64 -15.36 2.13
CA ALA A 251 -14.05 -15.00 2.33
C ALA A 251 -14.26 -13.48 2.43
N ILE A 252 -13.38 -12.77 3.15
CA ILE A 252 -13.41 -11.31 3.25
C ILE A 252 -13.20 -10.69 1.88
N LEU A 253 -12.18 -11.10 1.13
CA LEU A 253 -11.88 -10.57 -0.19
C LEU A 253 -13.02 -10.83 -1.19
N THR A 254 -13.63 -12.02 -1.19
CA THR A 254 -14.79 -12.34 -2.03
C THR A 254 -15.99 -11.46 -1.68
N THR A 255 -16.25 -11.28 -0.38
CA THR A 255 -17.35 -10.44 0.10
C THR A 255 -17.13 -8.97 -0.28
N GLN A 256 -15.93 -8.44 -0.06
CA GLN A 256 -15.56 -7.08 -0.45
C GLN A 256 -15.61 -6.87 -1.96
N TRP A 257 -15.16 -7.86 -2.74
CA TRP A 257 -15.24 -7.80 -4.20
C TRP A 257 -16.70 -7.76 -4.69
N LEU A 258 -17.57 -8.60 -4.13
CA LEU A 258 -19.01 -8.59 -4.44
C LEU A 258 -19.64 -7.25 -4.05
N PHE A 259 -19.34 -6.74 -2.86
CA PHE A 259 -19.83 -5.44 -2.42
C PHE A 259 -19.37 -4.31 -3.36
N CYS A 260 -18.07 -4.25 -3.68
CA CYS A 260 -17.52 -3.24 -4.58
C CYS A 260 -18.15 -3.30 -5.98
N THR A 261 -18.30 -4.49 -6.54
CA THR A 261 -18.89 -4.66 -7.87
C THR A 261 -20.36 -4.24 -7.91
N LEU A 262 -21.16 -4.59 -6.90
CA LEU A 262 -22.56 -4.17 -6.80
C LEU A 262 -22.71 -2.67 -6.52
N TRP A 263 -21.87 -2.13 -5.63
CA TRP A 263 -21.86 -0.71 -5.28
C TRP A 263 -21.51 0.17 -6.48
N LEU A 264 -20.44 -0.18 -7.20
CA LEU A 264 -19.96 0.59 -8.36
C LEU A 264 -20.88 0.51 -9.58
N ARG A 265 -21.88 -0.40 -9.61
CA ARG A 265 -22.94 -0.36 -10.63
C ARG A 265 -23.83 0.88 -10.47
N HIS A 266 -24.07 1.31 -9.23
CA HIS A 266 -24.97 2.42 -8.90
C HIS A 266 -24.19 3.73 -8.68
N TYR A 267 -23.02 3.64 -8.04
CA TYR A 267 -22.24 4.80 -7.61
C TYR A 267 -20.90 4.91 -8.37
N ARG A 268 -20.33 6.12 -8.41
CA ARG A 268 -19.05 6.38 -9.11
C ARG A 268 -17.82 6.09 -8.27
N GLN A 269 -17.96 6.10 -6.94
CA GLN A 269 -16.89 6.05 -5.97
C GLN A 269 -17.37 5.27 -4.74
N GLY A 270 -16.44 4.72 -3.96
CA GLY A 270 -16.76 4.14 -2.67
C GLY A 270 -17.23 5.22 -1.67
N PRO A 271 -17.97 4.80 -0.63
CA PRO A 271 -18.58 5.72 0.33
C PRO A 271 -17.54 6.55 1.08
N ILE A 272 -16.44 5.93 1.54
CA ILE A 272 -15.39 6.65 2.27
C ILE A 272 -14.54 7.49 1.32
N GLU A 273 -14.27 7.01 0.11
CA GLU A 273 -13.58 7.78 -0.93
C GLU A 273 -14.34 9.05 -1.30
N TRP A 274 -15.67 8.99 -1.34
CA TRP A 274 -16.51 10.14 -1.60
C TRP A 274 -16.39 11.20 -0.49
N LEU A 275 -16.48 10.78 0.78
CA LEU A 275 -16.27 11.66 1.94
C LEU A 275 -14.88 12.28 1.92
N TRP A 276 -13.86 11.46 1.68
CA TRP A 276 -12.47 11.89 1.61
C TRP A 276 -12.22 12.90 0.47
N ARG A 277 -12.81 12.66 -0.71
CA ARG A 277 -12.71 13.59 -1.84
C ARG A 277 -13.44 14.90 -1.56
N TRP A 278 -14.61 14.85 -0.92
CA TRP A 278 -15.34 16.04 -0.51
C TRP A 278 -14.51 16.89 0.45
N ALA A 279 -13.90 16.28 1.46
CA ALA A 279 -13.02 16.97 2.41
C ALA A 279 -11.74 17.54 1.74
N THR A 280 -11.18 16.83 0.75
CA THR A 280 -9.99 17.26 0.01
C THR A 280 -10.25 18.48 -0.89
N TRP A 281 -11.32 18.45 -1.68
CA TRP A 281 -11.61 19.46 -2.71
C TRP A 281 -12.58 20.55 -2.25
N THR A 282 -13.15 20.43 -1.04
CA THR A 282 -14.13 21.36 -0.46
C THR A 282 -15.42 21.56 -1.28
N HIS A 283 -15.56 20.87 -2.41
CA HIS A 283 -16.76 20.83 -3.24
C HIS A 283 -17.37 19.42 -3.21
N ARG A 284 -18.70 19.34 -3.09
CA ARG A 284 -19.45 18.08 -3.02
C ARG A 284 -19.37 17.37 -4.39
N PRO A 285 -18.69 16.21 -4.49
CA PRO A 285 -18.62 15.48 -5.75
C PRO A 285 -19.94 14.73 -6.01
N PRO A 286 -20.33 14.53 -7.28
CA PRO A 286 -21.52 13.72 -7.60
C PRO A 286 -21.27 12.24 -7.22
N LEU A 287 -22.19 11.68 -6.42
CA LEU A 287 -22.10 10.31 -5.90
C LEU A 287 -22.66 9.28 -6.89
N ALA A 288 -23.84 9.55 -7.45
CA ALA A 288 -24.50 8.68 -8.42
C ALA A 288 -23.87 8.80 -9.82
N ARG A 289 -23.88 7.71 -10.59
CA ARG A 289 -23.64 7.80 -12.05
C ARG A 289 -24.84 8.54 -12.66
N ALA A 290 -24.57 9.54 -13.51
CA ALA A 290 -25.63 10.09 -14.35
C ALA A 290 -26.21 8.91 -15.16
N ARG A 291 -27.53 8.68 -15.08
CA ARG A 291 -28.19 7.72 -15.97
C ARG A 291 -27.93 8.21 -17.39
N THR A 292 -27.17 7.44 -18.16
CA THR A 292 -27.19 7.58 -19.62
C THR A 292 -28.59 7.15 -20.03
N SER A 293 -29.47 8.13 -20.24
CA SER A 293 -30.76 7.95 -20.92
C SER A 293 -30.52 7.64 -22.39
#